data_AF-A0A9N9N2H0-F1
#
_entry.id   AF-A0A9N9N2H0-F1
#
_cell.length_a   1.000
_cell.length_b   1.000
_cell.length_c   1.000
_cell.angle_alpha   90.00
_cell.angle_beta   90.00
_cell.angle_gamma   90.00
#
_symmetry.space_group_name_H-M   'P 1'
#
loop_
_entity.id
_entity.type
_entity.pdbx_description
1 polymer ?
#
loop_
_entity_poly.entity_id
_entity_poly.type
_entity_poly.pdbx_seq_one_letter_code
_entity_poly.pdbx_strand_id
1 'polypeptide(L)' 'LDKLRQAELQLQPDKYHFAKNQLPFLGYIIRKEGIRLDPAKIEKVKEFP' A
#
# COMPACT_ATOMS: atom_id res chain seq x y z
N LEU A 1 -18.48 -5.54 -3.68
CA LEU A 1 -18.42 -4.18 -4.26
C LEU A 1 -19.65 -3.36 -3.93
N ASP A 2 -20.71 -4.01 -3.45
CA ASP A 2 -22.04 -3.39 -3.33
C ASP A 2 -22.08 -2.29 -2.27
N LYS A 3 -21.28 -2.40 -1.20
CA LYS A 3 -21.10 -1.30 -0.22
C LYS A 3 -20.52 -0.02 -0.83
N LEU A 4 -19.55 -0.14 -1.76
CA LEU A 4 -18.96 1.03 -2.43
C LEU A 4 -19.96 1.64 -3.42
N ARG A 5 -20.68 0.78 -4.16
CA ARG A 5 -21.73 1.21 -5.10
C ARG A 5 -22.89 1.91 -4.39
N GLN A 6 -23.32 1.39 -3.24
CA GLN A 6 -24.36 2.01 -2.38
C GLN A 6 -23.93 3.37 -1.84
N ALA A 7 -22.62 3.59 -1.66
CA ALA A 7 -22.05 4.86 -1.21
C ALA A 7 -21.62 5.77 -2.38
N GLU A 8 -21.97 5.43 -3.63
CA GLU A 8 -21.57 6.15 -4.86
C GLU A 8 -20.04 6.32 -5.02
N LEU A 9 -19.26 5.43 -4.40
CA LEU A 9 -17.80 5.42 -4.50
C LEU A 9 -17.35 4.57 -5.69
N GLN A 10 -16.52 5.17 -6.54
CA GLN A 10 -15.91 4.50 -7.69
C GLN A 10 -14.48 4.08 -7.36
N LEU A 11 -14.12 2.85 -7.76
CA LEU A 11 -12.73 2.38 -7.73
C LEU A 11 -12.05 2.75 -9.05
N GLN A 12 -10.87 3.37 -8.98
CA GLN A 12 -9.93 3.49 -10.09
C GLN A 12 -9.11 2.19 -10.24
N PRO A 13 -9.43 1.30 -11.19
CA PRO A 13 -8.84 -0.05 -11.26
C PRO A 13 -7.32 -0.05 -11.33
N ASP A 14 -6.73 0.93 -12.04
CA ASP A 14 -5.29 1.05 -12.24
C ASP A 14 -4.51 1.31 -10.94
N LYS A 15 -5.16 1.85 -9.91
CA LYS A 15 -4.52 2.12 -8.61
C LYS A 15 -4.63 0.94 -7.65
N TYR A 16 -5.53 -0.01 -7.89
CA TYR A 16 -5.77 -1.11 -6.96
C TYR A 16 -5.05 -2.38 -7.41
N HIS A 17 -4.22 -2.90 -6.53
CA HIS A 17 -3.46 -4.12 -6.76
C HIS A 17 -4.08 -5.24 -5.93
N PHE A 18 -4.76 -6.17 -6.60
CA PHE A 18 -5.35 -7.35 -5.95
C PHE A 18 -4.41 -8.56 -6.04
N ALA A 19 -4.55 -9.49 -5.10
CA ALA A 19 -3.80 -10.75 -5.05
C ALA A 19 -2.26 -10.61 -5.12
N LYS A 20 -1.70 -9.56 -4.52
CA LYS A 20 -0.25 -9.39 -4.39
C LYS A 20 0.25 -9.98 -3.07
N ASN A 21 1.41 -10.62 -3.11
CA ASN A 21 2.10 -11.13 -1.91
C ASN A 21 2.65 -10.02 -1.01
N GLN A 22 2.83 -8.83 -1.59
CA GLN A 22 3.30 -7.64 -0.88
C GLN A 22 2.59 -6.39 -1.40
N LEU A 23 2.23 -5.46 -0.52
CA LEU A 23 1.56 -4.22 -0.86
C LEU A 23 2.14 -3.05 -0.05
N PRO A 24 2.51 -1.92 -0.68
CA PRO A 24 2.80 -0.70 0.04
C PRO A 24 1.50 -0.09 0.60
N PHE A 25 1.48 0.20 1.90
CA PHE A 25 0.36 0.81 2.60
C PHE A 25 0.85 1.72 3.72
N LEU A 26 0.43 2.99 3.71
CA LEU A 26 0.82 4.01 4.70
C LEU A 26 2.36 4.16 4.91
N GLY A 27 3.15 3.83 3.89
CA GLY A 27 4.62 3.86 3.95
C GLY A 27 5.28 2.64 4.59
N TYR A 28 4.53 1.55 4.70
CA TYR A 28 5.00 0.23 5.06
C TYR A 28 4.77 -0.74 3.91
N ILE A 29 5.58 -1.77 3.80
CA ILE A 29 5.34 -2.92 2.93
C ILE A 29 4.70 -4.02 3.77
N ILE A 30 3.41 -4.26 3.53
CA ILE A 30 2.66 -5.36 4.15
C ILE A 30 2.94 -6.62 3.36
N ARG A 31 3.39 -7.69 4.05
CA ARG A 31 3.56 -9.04 3.50
C ARG A 31 2.80 -10.04 4.37
N LYS A 32 2.65 -11.27 3.87
CA LYS A 32 2.01 -12.36 4.64
C LYS A 32 2.74 -12.65 5.96
N GLU A 33 4.06 -12.47 5.99
CA GLU A 33 4.92 -12.74 7.14
C GLU A 33 4.98 -11.56 8.14
N GLY A 34 4.39 -10.41 7.81
CA GLY A 34 4.37 -9.23 8.68
C GLY A 34 4.52 -7.90 7.96
N ILE A 35 4.58 -6.83 8.75
CA ILE A 35 4.72 -5.45 8.28
C ILE A 35 6.21 -5.09 8.30
N ARG A 36 6.78 -4.73 7.14
CA ARG A 36 8.13 -4.15 7.06
C ARG A 36 8.04 -2.67 6.75
N LEU A 37 8.88 -1.87 7.38
CA LEU A 37 9.08 -0.48 6.96
C LEU A 37 9.60 -0.47 5.52
N ASP A 38 9.06 0.44 4.71
CA ASP A 38 9.53 0.63 3.34
C ASP A 38 11.01 1.08 3.38
N PRO A 39 11.96 0.31 2.81
CA PRO A 39 13.37 0.66 2.79
C PRO A 39 13.61 2.06 2.20
N ALA A 40 12.74 2.49 1.26
CA ALA A 40 12.83 3.80 0.62
C ALA A 40 12.59 4.98 1.60
N LYS A 41 11.88 4.76 2.71
CA LYS A 41 11.76 5.77 3.78
C LYS A 41 12.99 5.81 4.68
N ILE A 42 13.64 4.67 4.89
CA ILE A 42 14.83 4.55 5.74
C ILE A 42 16.05 5.13 5.02
N GLU A 43 16.20 4.90 3.72
CA GLU A 43 17.28 5.45 2.90
C GLU A 43 17.32 6.97 2.96
N LYS A 44 16.17 7.65 2.84
CA LYS A 44 16.12 9.13 2.91
C LYS A 44 16.57 9.71 4.25
N VAL A 45 16.43 8.96 5.34
CA VAL A 45 16.91 9.38 6.67
C VAL A 45 18.39 9.02 6.84
N LYS A 46 18.84 7.88 6.30
CA LYS A 46 20.25 7.47 6.35
C LYS A 46 21.17 8.28 5.45
N GLU A 47 20.66 8.72 4.30
CA GLU A 47 21.38 9.53 3.31
C GLU A 47 21.20 11.03 3.54
N PHE A 48 20.55 11.42 4.65
CA PHE A 48 20.47 12.81 5.07
C PHE A 48 21.85 13.25 5.61
N PRO A 49 22.50 14.27 5.03
CA PRO A 49 23.80 14.76 5.49
C PRO A 49 23.76 15.39 6.89
#